data_AF-A0A7X7QCI6-F1
#
_entry.id   AF-A0A7X7QCI6-F1
#
_cell.length_a   1.000
_cell.length_b   1.000
_cell.length_c   1.000
_cell.angle_alpha   90.00
_cell.angle_beta   90.00
_cell.angle_gamma   90.00
#
_symmetry.space_group_name_H-M   'P 1'
#
loop_
_entity.id
_entity.type
_entity.pdbx_description
1 polymer ?
#
loop_
_entity_poly.entity_id
_entity_poly.type
_entity_poly.pdbx_seq_one_letter_code
_entity_poly.pdbx_strand_id
1 'polypeptide(L)'
;MMLSIRQTCIPRPEVLLSELADAIFAASFGHVISKEAPGVYLDPVAFFRNTHPARALKGIVTRVFGLLGSAEEAGASLRLSTGFGG
;
A
#
# COMPACT_ATOMS: atom_id res chain seq x y z
N MET A 1 16.05 29.17 -6.55
CA MET A 1 14.70 29.10 -5.94
C MET A 1 14.07 27.78 -6.33
N MET A 2 13.50 27.02 -5.39
CA MET A 2 12.63 25.88 -5.73
C MET A 2 11.27 26.43 -6.19
N LEU A 3 10.78 25.92 -7.31
CA LEU A 3 9.44 26.23 -7.81
C LEU A 3 8.38 25.49 -6.98
N SER A 4 7.19 26.06 -6.86
CA SER A 4 6.10 25.44 -6.11
C SER A 4 5.53 24.21 -6.82
N ILE A 5 4.91 23.29 -6.08
CA ILE A 5 4.26 22.10 -6.66
C ILE A 5 3.19 22.44 -7.70
N ARG A 6 2.52 23.59 -7.55
CA ARG A 6 1.53 24.09 -8.53
C ARG A 6 2.14 24.47 -9.87
N GLN A 7 3.43 24.78 -9.89
CA GLN A 7 4.17 25.17 -11.09
C GLN A 7 4.94 24.00 -11.70
N THR A 8 5.26 22.97 -10.92
CA THR A 8 6.11 21.86 -11.35
C THR A 8 5.35 20.56 -11.61
N CYS A 9 4.12 20.43 -11.11
CA CYS A 9 3.32 19.21 -11.26
C CYS A 9 2.00 19.50 -11.98
N ILE A 10 1.61 18.58 -12.87
CA ILE A 10 0.30 18.57 -13.51
C ILE A 10 -0.50 17.43 -12.85
N PRO A 11 -1.67 17.70 -12.25
CA PRO A 11 -2.55 16.66 -11.71
C PRO A 11 -2.92 15.64 -12.80
N ARG A 12 -3.08 14.36 -12.44
CA ARG A 12 -3.47 13.36 -13.43
C ARG A 12 -4.88 13.69 -13.99
N PRO A 13 -5.15 13.40 -15.28
CA PRO A 13 -6.43 13.73 -15.90
C PRO A 13 -7.66 13.23 -15.13
N GLU A 14 -7.61 12.02 -14.59
CA GLU A 14 -8.71 11.42 -13.82
C GLU A 14 -9.01 12.17 -12.50
N VAL A 15 -8.02 12.88 -11.94
CA VAL A 15 -8.23 13.76 -10.77
C VAL A 15 -9.06 14.97 -11.19
N LEU A 16 -8.74 15.55 -12.35
CA LEU A 16 -9.40 16.73 -12.89
C LEU A 16 -10.83 16.43 -13.35
N LEU A 17 -11.05 15.22 -13.90
CA LEU A 17 -12.34 14.75 -14.36
C LEU A 17 -13.21 14.15 -13.24
N SER A 18 -12.69 14.06 -12.00
CA SER A 18 -13.36 13.41 -10.86
C SER A 18 -13.72 11.94 -11.10
N GLU A 19 -12.87 11.22 -11.84
CA GLU A 19 -13.05 9.81 -12.22
C GLU A 19 -12.20 8.86 -11.37
N LEU A 20 -11.65 9.33 -10.25
CA LEU A 20 -10.87 8.49 -9.34
C LEU A 20 -11.76 7.45 -8.69
N ALA A 21 -11.44 6.17 -8.91
CA ALA A 21 -12.07 5.08 -8.17
C ALA A 21 -11.69 5.15 -6.67
N ASP A 22 -12.65 4.87 -5.78
CA ASP A 22 -12.44 4.83 -4.33
C ASP A 22 -11.29 3.90 -3.91
N ALA A 23 -11.04 2.87 -4.72
CA ALA A 23 -9.90 1.97 -4.64
C ALA A 23 -8.53 2.65 -4.49
N ILE A 24 -8.41 3.90 -4.94
CA ILE A 24 -7.15 4.65 -4.98
C ILE A 24 -6.80 5.24 -3.60
N PHE A 25 -7.79 5.40 -2.70
CA PHE A 25 -7.60 6.16 -1.47
C PHE A 25 -7.20 5.31 -0.26
N ALA A 26 -7.69 4.08 -0.15
CA ALA A 26 -7.31 3.21 0.96
C ALA A 26 -7.38 1.73 0.60
N ALA A 27 -6.37 0.99 1.04
CA ALA A 27 -6.40 -0.47 1.05
C ALA A 27 -7.09 -0.95 2.33
N SER A 28 -7.99 -1.94 2.22
CA SER A 28 -8.57 -2.63 3.37
C SER A 28 -8.05 -4.05 3.42
N PHE A 29 -7.31 -4.40 4.47
CA PHE A 29 -6.82 -5.77 4.65
C PHE A 29 -7.97 -6.77 4.80
N GLY A 30 -9.06 -6.37 5.47
CA GLY A 30 -10.28 -7.17 5.57
C GLY A 30 -10.88 -7.50 4.20
N HIS A 31 -10.96 -6.52 3.30
CA HIS A 31 -11.47 -6.73 1.94
C HIS A 31 -10.55 -7.61 1.09
N VAL A 32 -9.23 -7.57 1.31
CA VAL A 32 -8.29 -8.47 0.63
C VAL A 32 -8.53 -9.91 1.07
N ILE A 33 -8.74 -10.13 2.38
CA ILE A 33 -9.05 -11.45 2.93
C ILE A 33 -10.40 -11.96 2.42
N SER A 34 -11.43 -11.13 2.39
CA SER A 34 -12.77 -11.51 1.89
C SER A 34 -12.87 -11.57 0.36
N LYS A 35 -11.81 -11.20 -0.36
CA LYS A 35 -11.77 -11.07 -1.84
C LYS A 35 -12.74 -10.03 -2.42
N GLU A 36 -13.10 -9.03 -1.62
CA GLU A 36 -13.97 -7.91 -2.01
C GLU A 36 -13.16 -6.65 -2.34
N ALA A 37 -11.84 -6.69 -2.20
CA ALA A 37 -10.99 -5.56 -2.52
C ALA A 37 -10.97 -5.27 -4.04
N PRO A 38 -10.71 -4.02 -4.45
CA PRO A 38 -10.41 -3.69 -5.83
C PRO A 38 -9.32 -4.59 -6.41
N GLY A 39 -9.44 -4.96 -7.69
CA GLY A 39 -8.57 -5.97 -8.32
C GLY A 39 -7.07 -5.69 -8.20
N VAL A 40 -6.66 -4.41 -8.15
CA VAL A 40 -5.26 -4.01 -7.96
C VAL A 40 -4.67 -4.48 -6.62
N TYR A 41 -5.50 -4.71 -5.60
CA TYR A 41 -5.08 -5.25 -4.30
C TYR A 41 -5.21 -6.77 -4.21
N LEU A 42 -5.97 -7.40 -5.11
CA LEU A 42 -6.15 -8.85 -5.17
C LEU A 42 -5.09 -9.54 -6.03
N ASP A 43 -4.51 -8.85 -7.00
CA ASP A 43 -3.35 -9.33 -7.76
C ASP A 43 -2.04 -8.85 -7.11
N PRO A 44 -1.24 -9.75 -6.51
CA PRO A 44 0.02 -9.37 -5.87
C PRO A 44 1.02 -8.77 -6.87
N VAL A 45 1.04 -9.21 -8.14
CA VAL A 45 1.97 -8.69 -9.14
C VAL A 45 1.63 -7.25 -9.49
N ALA A 46 0.35 -6.95 -9.74
CA ALA A 46 -0.11 -5.58 -9.96
C ALA A 46 0.10 -4.69 -8.73
N PHE A 47 -0.22 -5.18 -7.53
CA PHE A 47 -0.04 -4.44 -6.28
C PHE A 47 1.41 -3.99 -6.10
N PHE A 48 2.37 -4.91 -6.15
CA PHE A 48 3.78 -4.58 -5.91
C PHE A 48 4.39 -3.75 -7.05
N ARG A 49 3.97 -3.95 -8.32
CA ARG A 49 4.41 -3.11 -9.44
C ARG A 49 4.03 -1.64 -9.23
N ASN A 50 2.87 -1.39 -8.64
CA ASN A 50 2.34 -0.04 -8.41
C ASN A 50 2.74 0.55 -7.04
N THR A 51 3.46 -0.21 -6.21
CA THR A 51 3.79 0.18 -4.83
C THR A 51 5.27 0.54 -4.71
N HIS A 52 5.57 1.79 -4.36
CA HIS A 52 6.94 2.18 -4.07
C HIS A 52 7.45 1.47 -2.80
N PRO A 53 8.61 0.79 -2.83
CA PRO A 53 9.09 0.00 -1.70
C PRO A 53 9.75 0.89 -0.64
N ALA A 54 8.93 1.68 0.05
CA ALA A 54 9.36 2.54 1.15
C ALA A 54 10.00 1.73 2.28
N ARG A 55 10.87 2.37 3.07
CA ARG A 55 11.61 1.72 4.18
C ARG A 55 10.69 0.97 5.14
N ALA A 56 9.55 1.56 5.50
CA ALA A 56 8.57 0.94 6.39
C ALA A 56 7.99 -0.36 5.80
N LEU A 57 7.59 -0.34 4.52
CA LEU A 57 7.05 -1.52 3.83
C LEU A 57 8.09 -2.64 3.77
N LYS A 58 9.35 -2.33 3.41
CA LYS A 58 10.45 -3.29 3.41
C LYS A 58 10.65 -3.94 4.80
N GLY A 59 10.54 -3.16 5.87
CA GLY A 59 10.63 -3.63 7.25
C GLY A 59 9.50 -4.61 7.61
N ILE A 60 8.26 -4.28 7.25
CA ILE A 60 7.10 -5.16 7.46
C ILE A 60 7.27 -6.48 6.72
N VAL A 61 7.61 -6.44 5.43
CA VAL A 61 7.84 -7.63 4.60
C VAL A 61 8.91 -8.53 5.24
N THR A 62 10.05 -7.95 5.64
CA THR A 62 11.15 -8.70 6.25
C THR A 62 10.70 -9.37 7.56
N ARG A 63 9.97 -8.66 8.43
CA ARG A 63 9.52 -9.22 9.71
C ARG A 63 8.47 -10.31 9.53
N VAL A 64 7.49 -10.12 8.63
CA VAL A 64 6.43 -11.11 8.35
C VAL A 64 7.04 -12.40 7.81
N PHE A 65 7.86 -12.32 6.76
CA PHE A 65 8.44 -13.53 6.17
C PHE A 65 9.51 -14.17 7.05
N GLY A 66 10.26 -13.38 7.83
CA GLY A 66 11.19 -13.91 8.84
C GLY A 66 10.48 -14.73 9.91
N LEU A 67 9.32 -14.26 10.38
CA LEU A 67 8.46 -14.99 11.33
C LEU A 67 7.89 -16.26 10.73
N LEU A 68 7.35 -16.19 9.51
CA LEU A 68 6.79 -17.36 8.83
C LEU A 68 7.86 -18.42 8.50
N GLY A 69 9.12 -18.01 8.37
CA GLY A 69 10.25 -18.88 8.10
C GLY A 69 10.84 -19.59 9.32
N SER A 70 10.40 -19.28 10.54
CA SER A 70 10.90 -19.90 11.78
C SER A 70 9.74 -20.42 12.65
N ALA A 71 9.84 -21.69 13.09
CA ALA A 71 8.87 -22.30 13.99
C ALA A 71 9.13 -21.97 15.48
N GLU A 72 10.18 -21.21 15.79
CA GLU A 72 10.66 -20.98 17.16
C GLU A 72 9.94 -19.83 17.88
N GLU A 73 9.27 -18.93 17.14
CA GLU A 73 8.55 -17.78 17.70
C GLU A 73 7.02 -17.99 17.60
N ALA A 74 6.44 -18.79 18.51
CA ALA A 74 4.99 -18.91 18.62
C ALA A 74 4.36 -17.59 19.13
N GLY A 75 3.23 -17.19 18.52
CA GLY A 75 2.39 -16.08 19.02
C GLY A 75 2.87 -14.66 18.69
N ALA A 76 3.69 -14.47 17.66
CA ALA A 76 4.12 -13.15 17.24
C ALA A 76 2.93 -12.26 16.83
N SER A 77 2.87 -11.04 17.39
CA SER A 77 1.88 -10.02 17.01
C SER A 77 2.58 -8.84 16.33
N LEU A 78 1.98 -8.35 15.25
CA LEU A 78 2.50 -7.24 14.45
C LEU A 78 1.45 -6.14 14.39
N ARG A 79 1.78 -4.98 14.94
CA ARG A 79 0.99 -3.77 14.74
C ARG A 79 1.44 -3.10 13.45
N LEU A 80 0.57 -3.09 12.46
CA LEU A 80 0.78 -2.29 11.26
C LEU A 80 0.56 -0.82 11.62
N SER A 81 1.56 0.02 11.37
CA SER A 81 1.40 1.48 11.41
C SER A 81 1.84 2.05 10.07
N THR A 82 0.92 2.70 9.37
CA THR A 82 1.22 3.43 8.14
C THR A 82 1.50 4.90 8.49
N GLY A 83 2.52 5.49 7.87
CA GLY A 83 2.85 6.91 8.07
C GLY A 83 1.90 7.87 7.33
N PHE A 84 1.05 7.34 6.44
CA PHE A 84 0.20 8.11 5.53
C PHE A 84 -1.30 7.79 5.66
N GLY A 85 -1.71 7.04 6.69
CA GLY A 85 -3.09 6.63 6.90
C GLY A 85 -3.47 5.34 6.14
N GLY A 86 -4.41 4.58 6.72
CA GLY A 86 -4.73 3.19 6.36
C GLY A 86 -4.38 2.25 7.50
#